data_AF-B4LL13-F1
#
_entry.id   AF-B4LL13-F1
#
_cell.length_a   1.000
_cell.length_b   1.000
_cell.length_c   1.000
_cell.angle_alpha   90.00
_cell.angle_beta   90.00
_cell.angle_gamma   90.00
#
_symmetry.space_group_name_H-M   'P 1'
#
loop_
_entity.id
_entity.type
_entity.pdbx_description
1 polymer ?
#
loop_
_entity_poly.entity_id
_entity_poly.type
_entity_poly.pdbx_seq_one_letter_code
_entity_poly.pdbx_strand_id
1 'polypeptide(L)'
;MANNSFWLKIAALAICCVLNVYLFLISWSISYRDALTVEQVRFREEMPTMDSWVNSPFGKLKSYVFNVTNAEEFMSGRDARVKLQQVGPIVYKIVGYNDVLNRTETSVTYRKHRYRHVEFVPEESVSPDILNQTIVQFNSVLIGAAAKYSEVPFAWMGFNPLTIAEPVFLPGSVYYFLWEYTRPSLEAIGKVIQLDTNCGTLFNALKEKEEVYTVNIGPEPGIENFFRIQSLNDEQLIQERLKRSRSEPDESCPIDVVGTLDNSLYPPFVHRDTPLSIVASESCRVLPLRYQRDQVHDGLQAYRYALLQANESAPACMDSTYGVQLPRGMFDVSKCVINDAPSAFSMPHFYGSSYDWRQHFEGLNPNAEEHEPYLLLEPIMGVPINEKYRFQSNTPLPDFKNFSPKLQKLRNMILPVFWYEFDMDHLPGFVLLMIRFNVVWLPRLQPVLMALQLFLALWSLLSLVRRVSRSRSYGELYRKMGGGPVVQLETVLNPQPQHDPKSVK
;
A
#
# COMPACT_ATOMS: atom_id res chain seq x y z
N MET A 1 66.76 -18.53 -14.39
CA MET A 1 65.45 -17.86 -14.58
C MET A 1 64.28 -18.81 -14.85
N ALA A 2 64.44 -19.88 -15.66
CA ALA A 2 63.34 -20.79 -16.02
C ALA A 2 62.68 -21.55 -14.84
N ASN A 3 63.45 -21.93 -13.81
CA ASN A 3 62.94 -22.69 -12.66
C ASN A 3 62.05 -21.85 -11.73
N ASN A 4 62.40 -20.58 -11.49
CA ASN A 4 61.59 -19.67 -10.68
C ASN A 4 60.23 -19.37 -11.33
N SER A 5 60.20 -19.22 -12.66
CA SER A 5 58.95 -19.03 -13.41
C SER A 5 58.03 -20.26 -13.37
N PHE A 6 58.60 -21.47 -13.25
CA PHE A 6 57.85 -22.71 -13.16
C PHE A 6 57.11 -22.83 -11.81
N TRP A 7 57.82 -22.63 -10.70
CA TRP A 7 57.24 -22.69 -9.35
C TRP A 7 56.21 -21.58 -9.11
N LEU A 8 56.45 -20.38 -9.66
CA LEU A 8 55.52 -19.26 -9.55
C LEU A 8 54.17 -19.54 -10.24
N LYS A 9 54.18 -20.23 -11.38
CA LYS A 9 52.95 -20.65 -12.08
C LYS A 9 52.19 -21.75 -11.32
N ILE A 10 52.90 -22.65 -10.66
CA ILE A 10 52.29 -23.68 -9.79
C ILE A 10 51.65 -23.03 -8.57
N ALA A 11 52.36 -22.13 -7.90
CA ALA A 11 51.85 -21.38 -6.77
C ALA A 11 50.60 -20.57 -7.15
N ALA A 12 50.63 -19.86 -8.27
CA ALA A 12 49.48 -19.11 -8.76
C ALA A 12 48.27 -20.01 -9.03
N LEU A 13 48.44 -21.16 -9.69
CA LEU A 13 47.34 -22.10 -9.95
C LEU A 13 46.79 -22.74 -8.67
N ALA A 14 47.65 -23.03 -7.70
CA ALA A 14 47.23 -23.54 -6.40
C ALA A 14 46.40 -22.49 -5.63
N ILE A 15 46.87 -21.24 -5.60
CA ILE A 15 46.15 -20.12 -4.98
C ILE A 15 44.79 -19.90 -5.69
N CYS A 16 44.77 -19.88 -7.02
CA CYS A 16 43.52 -19.75 -7.78
C CYS A 16 42.55 -20.90 -7.48
N CYS A 17 43.04 -22.15 -7.39
CA CYS A 17 42.22 -23.30 -7.07
C CYS A 17 41.60 -23.17 -5.67
N VAL A 18 42.44 -22.88 -4.66
CA VAL A 18 41.98 -22.72 -3.27
C VAL A 18 40.99 -21.57 -3.14
N LEU A 19 41.26 -20.43 -3.79
CA LEU A 19 40.36 -19.27 -3.77
C LEU A 19 39.00 -19.58 -4.39
N ASN A 20 38.95 -20.24 -5.56
CA ASN A 20 37.68 -20.57 -6.21
C ASN A 20 36.88 -21.61 -5.41
N VAL A 21 37.54 -22.61 -4.81
CA VAL A 21 36.88 -23.56 -3.91
C VAL A 21 36.34 -22.84 -2.67
N TYR A 22 37.12 -21.96 -2.06
CA TYR A 22 36.70 -21.18 -0.90
C TYR A 22 35.50 -20.28 -1.21
N LEU A 23 35.54 -19.54 -2.33
CA LEU A 23 34.42 -18.70 -2.77
C LEU A 23 33.17 -19.54 -3.06
N PHE A 24 33.32 -20.70 -3.71
CA PHE A 24 32.21 -21.62 -3.96
C PHE A 24 31.57 -22.09 -2.65
N LEU A 25 32.38 -22.51 -1.67
CA LEU A 25 31.88 -22.97 -0.38
C LEU A 25 31.15 -21.87 0.39
N ILE A 26 31.65 -20.63 0.36
CA ILE A 26 30.96 -19.47 0.95
C ILE A 26 29.64 -19.22 0.24
N SER A 27 29.66 -19.11 -1.09
CA SER A 27 28.45 -18.88 -1.89
C SER A 27 27.44 -20.02 -1.77
N TRP A 28 27.87 -21.25 -1.45
CA TRP A 28 27.00 -22.37 -1.14
C TRP A 28 26.36 -22.25 0.25
N SER A 29 27.08 -21.71 1.24
CA SER A 29 26.57 -21.57 2.62
C SER A 29 25.62 -20.39 2.84
N ILE A 30 25.57 -19.41 1.93
CA ILE A 30 24.82 -18.16 2.11
C ILE A 30 23.84 -17.97 0.95
N SER A 31 22.59 -17.67 1.26
CA SER A 31 21.64 -17.12 0.29
C SER A 31 21.87 -15.62 0.16
N TYR A 32 22.43 -15.15 -0.96
CA TYR A 32 22.73 -13.72 -1.12
C TYR A 32 21.46 -12.87 -1.14
N ARG A 33 20.35 -13.43 -1.64
CA ARG A 33 19.03 -12.78 -1.59
C ARG A 33 18.60 -12.51 -0.16
N ASP A 34 18.69 -13.54 0.69
CA ASP A 34 18.20 -13.42 2.06
C ASP A 34 19.16 -12.53 2.86
N ALA A 35 20.47 -12.62 2.64
CA ALA A 35 21.46 -11.74 3.24
C ALA A 35 21.24 -10.25 2.87
N LEU A 36 20.97 -9.95 1.59
CA LEU A 36 20.66 -8.59 1.15
C LEU A 36 19.36 -8.07 1.77
N THR A 37 18.36 -8.94 1.86
CA THR A 37 17.06 -8.63 2.47
C THR A 37 17.20 -8.31 3.96
N VAL A 38 18.00 -9.08 4.70
CA VAL A 38 18.30 -8.81 6.13
C VAL A 38 19.05 -7.48 6.29
N GLU A 39 19.94 -7.12 5.37
CA GLU A 39 20.63 -5.83 5.43
C GLU A 39 19.69 -4.63 5.21
N GLN A 40 18.58 -4.79 4.48
CA GLN A 40 17.58 -3.74 4.30
C GLN A 40 16.85 -3.37 5.59
N VAL A 41 16.67 -4.34 6.50
CA VAL A 41 16.03 -4.13 7.82
C VAL A 41 16.81 -3.14 8.68
N ARG A 42 18.12 -3.00 8.46
CA ARG A 42 18.95 -1.97 9.13
C ARG A 42 18.52 -0.55 8.75
N PHE A 43 17.81 -0.40 7.65
CA PHE A 43 17.20 0.85 7.21
C PHE A 43 18.18 2.03 7.23
N ARG A 44 19.40 1.83 6.70
CA ARG A 44 20.48 2.82 6.84
C ARG A 44 20.20 4.07 6.01
N GLU A 45 20.74 5.19 6.48
CA GLU A 45 20.80 6.44 5.72
C GLU A 45 21.49 6.20 4.37
N GLU A 46 21.06 6.95 3.34
CA GLU A 46 21.54 6.87 1.96
C GLU A 46 21.18 5.57 1.22
N MET A 47 20.50 4.61 1.86
CA MET A 47 19.96 3.46 1.12
C MET A 47 18.75 3.86 0.27
N PRO A 48 18.58 3.29 -0.94
CA PRO A 48 17.46 3.55 -1.82
C PRO A 48 16.08 3.34 -1.18
N THR A 49 15.97 2.35 -0.30
CA THR A 49 14.72 2.03 0.41
C THR A 49 14.34 3.13 1.40
N MET A 50 15.31 3.67 2.12
CA MET A 50 15.07 4.80 3.03
C MET A 50 14.76 6.07 2.25
N ASP A 51 15.50 6.37 1.18
CA ASP A 51 15.22 7.54 0.33
C ASP A 51 13.80 7.48 -0.29
N SER A 52 13.40 6.33 -0.82
CA SER A 52 12.04 6.13 -1.32
C SER A 52 10.99 6.29 -0.22
N TRP A 53 11.27 5.82 1.00
CA TRP A 53 10.37 5.96 2.13
C TRP A 53 10.28 7.41 2.61
N VAL A 54 11.39 8.16 2.68
CA VAL A 54 11.41 9.60 3.00
C VAL A 54 10.54 10.38 2.03
N ASN A 55 10.57 10.02 0.74
CA ASN A 55 9.77 10.66 -0.31
C ASN A 55 8.38 10.04 -0.52
N SER A 56 7.83 9.36 0.49
CA SER A 56 6.51 8.74 0.48
C SER A 56 5.59 9.36 1.57
N PRO A 57 4.24 9.23 1.46
CA PRO A 57 3.49 8.56 0.39
C PRO A 57 3.49 9.37 -0.92
N PHE A 58 3.34 8.67 -2.04
CA PHE A 58 3.08 9.27 -3.35
C PHE A 58 1.99 8.44 -4.04
N GLY A 59 1.23 9.08 -4.92
CA GLY A 59 0.20 8.38 -5.69
C GLY A 59 -0.87 9.33 -6.23
N LYS A 60 -2.03 8.76 -6.52
CA LYS A 60 -3.20 9.45 -7.04
C LYS A 60 -4.41 9.19 -6.16
N LEU A 61 -5.06 10.25 -5.74
CA LEU A 61 -6.39 10.19 -5.14
C LEU A 61 -7.43 10.43 -6.23
N LYS A 62 -8.31 9.45 -6.43
CA LYS A 62 -9.44 9.53 -7.34
C LYS A 62 -10.71 9.64 -6.50
N SER A 63 -11.42 10.76 -6.62
CA SER A 63 -12.70 10.99 -5.94
C SER A 63 -13.87 10.76 -6.87
N TYR A 64 -14.96 10.24 -6.33
CA TYR A 64 -16.21 9.97 -7.03
C TYR A 64 -17.38 10.47 -6.20
N VAL A 65 -18.21 11.32 -6.79
CA VAL A 65 -19.39 11.90 -6.14
C VAL A 65 -20.66 11.38 -6.81
N PHE A 66 -21.79 11.46 -6.10
CA PHE A 66 -23.08 10.99 -6.62
C PHE A 66 -23.97 12.18 -6.98
N ASN A 67 -24.25 12.34 -8.28
CA ASN A 67 -25.22 13.29 -8.80
C ASN A 67 -26.64 12.72 -8.69
N VAL A 68 -27.57 13.48 -8.13
CA VAL A 68 -28.98 13.12 -7.99
C VAL A 68 -29.76 13.63 -9.19
N THR A 69 -30.35 12.73 -9.96
CA THR A 69 -31.00 13.06 -11.24
C THR A 69 -32.51 13.31 -11.15
N ASN A 70 -33.15 12.94 -10.03
CA ASN A 70 -34.61 13.00 -9.84
C ASN A 70 -35.03 13.66 -8.51
N ALA A 71 -34.29 14.69 -8.08
CA ALA A 71 -34.50 15.35 -6.79
C ALA A 71 -35.95 15.85 -6.61
N GLU A 72 -36.55 16.47 -7.64
CA GLU A 72 -37.91 17.00 -7.59
C GLU A 72 -38.98 15.89 -7.59
N GLU A 73 -38.80 14.85 -8.39
CA GLU A 73 -39.66 13.67 -8.44
C GLU A 73 -39.71 12.96 -7.08
N PHE A 74 -38.55 12.77 -6.45
CA PHE A 74 -38.44 12.17 -5.13
C PHE A 74 -39.08 13.07 -4.05
N MET A 75 -38.77 14.37 -4.06
CA MET A 75 -39.34 15.32 -3.10
C MET A 75 -40.84 15.58 -3.30
N SER A 76 -41.40 15.35 -4.49
CA SER A 76 -42.85 15.36 -4.72
C SER A 76 -43.52 14.03 -4.37
N GLY A 77 -42.75 12.94 -4.28
CA GLY A 77 -43.27 11.58 -4.03
C GLY A 77 -43.73 10.86 -5.31
N ARG A 78 -43.41 11.41 -6.49
CA ARG A 78 -43.61 10.73 -7.79
C ARG A 78 -42.69 9.52 -7.93
N ASP A 79 -41.44 9.65 -7.46
CA ASP A 79 -40.48 8.56 -7.39
C ASP A 79 -40.26 8.15 -5.92
N ALA A 80 -40.27 6.85 -5.64
CA ALA A 80 -40.01 6.31 -4.30
C ALA A 80 -38.51 6.15 -3.99
N ARG A 81 -37.65 6.14 -5.03
CA ARG A 81 -36.20 5.94 -4.93
C ARG A 81 -35.44 7.12 -5.51
N VAL A 82 -34.25 7.38 -4.97
CA VAL A 82 -33.34 8.39 -5.49
C VAL A 82 -32.48 7.77 -6.59
N LYS A 83 -32.44 8.41 -7.77
CA LYS A 83 -31.64 8.00 -8.92
C LYS A 83 -30.28 8.69 -8.86
N LEU A 84 -29.25 7.90 -8.60
CA LEU A 84 -27.86 8.36 -8.48
C LEU A 84 -27.11 8.11 -9.78
N GLN A 85 -26.28 9.07 -10.17
CA GLN A 85 -25.31 8.96 -11.23
C GLN A 85 -23.93 9.22 -10.65
N GLN A 86 -23.02 8.25 -10.75
CA GLN A 86 -21.63 8.47 -10.37
C GLN A 86 -20.97 9.50 -11.29
N VAL A 87 -20.23 10.43 -10.69
CA VAL A 87 -19.41 11.43 -11.38
C VAL A 87 -17.97 11.28 -10.89
N GLY A 88 -17.08 10.88 -11.79
CA GLY A 88 -15.66 10.64 -11.53
C GLY A 88 -15.04 9.70 -12.56
N PRO A 89 -13.73 9.42 -12.47
CA PRO A 89 -12.82 9.88 -11.42
C PRO A 89 -12.50 11.38 -11.50
N ILE A 90 -12.31 12.01 -10.35
CA ILE A 90 -11.73 13.35 -10.21
C ILE A 90 -10.36 13.15 -9.57
N VAL A 91 -9.29 13.36 -10.34
CA VAL A 91 -7.95 12.87 -10.00
C VAL A 91 -7.08 13.98 -9.43
N TYR A 92 -6.45 13.69 -8.30
CA TYR A 92 -5.43 14.51 -7.67
C TYR A 92 -4.15 13.72 -7.50
N LYS A 93 -3.03 14.28 -7.93
CA LYS A 93 -1.70 13.78 -7.60
C LYS A 93 -1.37 14.19 -6.18
N ILE A 94 -0.93 13.23 -5.36
CA ILE A 94 -0.52 13.45 -3.98
C ILE A 94 0.96 13.12 -3.85
N VAL A 95 1.70 14.05 -3.23
CA VAL A 95 3.08 13.84 -2.81
C VAL A 95 3.20 14.25 -1.35
N GLY A 96 3.65 13.32 -0.53
CA GLY A 96 3.99 13.48 0.87
C GLY A 96 5.48 13.27 1.12
N TYR A 97 5.87 13.27 2.39
CA TYR A 97 7.20 12.93 2.84
C TYR A 97 7.19 12.51 4.32
N ASN A 98 8.24 11.81 4.75
CA ASN A 98 8.48 11.49 6.15
C ASN A 98 9.66 12.32 6.67
N ASP A 99 9.39 13.13 7.70
CA ASP A 99 10.39 13.97 8.37
C ASP A 99 10.99 13.21 9.56
N VAL A 100 12.28 12.83 9.46
CA VAL A 100 12.95 12.04 10.50
C VAL A 100 13.31 12.94 11.68
N LEU A 101 12.69 12.69 12.83
CA LEU A 101 12.87 13.49 14.05
C LEU A 101 14.01 12.94 14.92
N ASN A 102 14.07 11.62 15.06
CA ASN A 102 15.09 10.93 15.85
C ASN A 102 15.35 9.54 15.29
N ARG A 103 16.57 9.03 15.46
CA ARG A 103 16.97 7.71 14.99
C ARG A 103 17.96 7.08 15.96
N THR A 104 17.76 5.79 16.23
CA THR A 104 18.67 4.93 16.99
C THR A 104 19.05 3.71 16.16
N GLU A 105 19.78 2.75 16.74
CA GLU A 105 20.08 1.48 16.06
C GLU A 105 18.85 0.57 15.94
N THR A 106 17.84 0.77 16.80
CA THR A 106 16.67 -0.12 16.95
C THR A 106 15.34 0.55 16.65
N SER A 107 15.31 1.88 16.52
CA SER A 107 14.08 2.63 16.25
C SER A 107 14.32 3.88 15.39
N VAL A 108 13.27 4.29 14.68
CA VAL A 108 13.20 5.61 14.04
C VAL A 108 11.88 6.28 14.41
N THR A 109 11.98 7.55 14.80
CA THR A 109 10.84 8.42 15.07
C THR A 109 10.73 9.45 13.96
N TYR A 110 9.57 9.57 13.34
CA TYR A 110 9.35 10.47 12.21
C TYR A 110 7.94 11.05 12.21
N ARG A 111 7.80 12.24 11.62
CA ARG A 111 6.51 12.86 11.33
C ARG A 111 6.11 12.56 9.88
N LYS A 112 4.93 12.00 9.70
CA LYS A 112 4.38 11.66 8.38
C LYS A 112 3.57 12.82 7.82
N HIS A 113 4.04 13.42 6.73
CA HIS A 113 3.35 14.48 6.01
C HIS A 113 2.71 13.89 4.75
N ARG A 114 1.41 13.57 4.79
CA ARG A 114 0.74 12.88 3.67
C ARG A 114 0.50 13.75 2.44
N TYR A 115 0.28 15.05 2.65
CA TYR A 115 -0.33 15.94 1.66
C TYR A 115 0.48 17.22 1.43
N ARG A 116 1.81 17.10 1.30
CA ARG A 116 2.69 18.25 1.05
C ARG A 116 2.32 18.96 -0.26
N HIS A 117 2.05 18.19 -1.30
CA HIS A 117 1.61 18.69 -2.60
C HIS A 117 0.39 17.91 -3.06
N VAL A 118 -0.70 18.62 -3.31
CA VAL A 118 -1.95 18.08 -3.85
C VAL A 118 -2.28 18.88 -5.11
N GLU A 119 -2.29 18.20 -6.25
CA GLU A 119 -2.46 18.84 -7.55
C GLU A 119 -3.55 18.16 -8.35
N PHE A 120 -4.54 18.92 -8.81
CA PHE A 120 -5.57 18.41 -9.70
C PHE A 120 -4.97 18.01 -11.06
N VAL A 121 -5.37 16.85 -11.58
CA VAL A 121 -4.89 16.32 -12.87
C VAL A 121 -6.07 16.25 -13.86
N PRO A 122 -6.27 17.28 -14.70
CA PRO A 122 -7.42 17.37 -15.60
C PRO A 122 -7.45 16.24 -16.64
N GLU A 123 -6.28 15.87 -17.18
CA GLU A 123 -6.11 14.89 -18.25
C GLU A 123 -6.46 13.45 -17.82
N GLU A 124 -6.36 13.14 -16.52
CA GLU A 124 -6.71 11.83 -15.96
C GLU A 124 -8.10 11.81 -15.31
N SER A 125 -8.74 12.97 -15.20
CA SER A 125 -10.10 13.11 -14.69
C SER A 125 -11.13 12.82 -15.78
N VAL A 126 -12.38 12.53 -15.37
CA VAL A 126 -13.49 12.24 -16.30
C VAL A 126 -13.74 13.37 -17.31
N SER A 127 -13.45 14.61 -16.94
CA SER A 127 -13.30 15.73 -17.86
C SER A 127 -12.36 16.80 -17.30
N PRO A 128 -11.68 17.58 -18.15
CA PRO A 128 -10.75 18.62 -17.69
C PRO A 128 -11.42 19.74 -16.89
N ASP A 129 -12.70 20.00 -17.16
CA ASP A 129 -13.53 21.05 -16.55
C ASP A 129 -14.44 20.53 -15.43
N ILE A 130 -14.27 19.27 -15.00
CA ILE A 130 -15.19 18.59 -14.09
C ILE A 130 -15.48 19.37 -12.80
N LEU A 131 -14.48 20.09 -12.29
CA LEU A 131 -14.60 20.90 -11.07
C LEU A 131 -15.63 22.03 -11.20
N ASN A 132 -15.85 22.55 -12.41
CA ASN A 132 -16.83 23.60 -12.69
C ASN A 132 -18.23 23.05 -13.03
N GLN A 133 -18.35 21.76 -13.31
CA GLN A 133 -19.63 21.15 -13.66
C GLN A 133 -20.57 21.17 -12.46
N THR A 134 -21.83 21.53 -12.71
CA THR A 134 -22.87 21.58 -11.69
C THR A 134 -23.54 20.23 -11.56
N ILE A 135 -23.61 19.74 -10.33
CA ILE A 135 -24.31 18.51 -9.94
C ILE A 135 -25.29 18.82 -8.81
N VAL A 136 -26.24 17.92 -8.60
CA VAL A 136 -27.16 17.98 -7.46
C VAL A 136 -26.72 16.93 -6.45
N GLN A 137 -26.42 17.34 -5.21
CA GLN A 137 -26.10 16.42 -4.12
C GLN A 137 -27.11 16.53 -2.97
N PHE A 138 -27.10 15.55 -2.07
CA PHE A 138 -27.74 15.68 -0.78
C PHE A 138 -27.13 16.85 0.00
N ASN A 139 -27.96 17.60 0.72
CA ASN A 139 -27.51 18.56 1.72
C ASN A 139 -26.99 17.81 2.95
N SER A 140 -25.78 17.27 2.86
CA SER A 140 -25.19 16.42 3.91
C SER A 140 -24.97 17.16 5.23
N VAL A 141 -24.79 18.49 5.20
CA VAL A 141 -24.75 19.33 6.41
C VAL A 141 -26.11 19.33 7.12
N LEU A 142 -27.20 19.63 6.39
CA LEU A 142 -28.56 19.62 6.97
C LEU A 142 -28.93 18.24 7.50
N ILE A 143 -28.73 17.21 6.67
CA ILE A 143 -29.18 15.85 6.96
C ILE A 143 -28.32 15.22 8.06
N GLY A 144 -27.00 15.40 8.02
CA GLY A 144 -26.09 14.94 9.05
C GLY A 144 -26.32 15.62 10.39
N ALA A 145 -26.60 16.94 10.39
CA ALA A 145 -27.00 17.64 11.62
C ALA A 145 -28.32 17.10 12.17
N ALA A 146 -29.33 16.88 11.32
CA ALA A 146 -30.60 16.30 11.75
C ALA A 146 -30.41 14.90 12.38
N ALA A 147 -29.59 14.04 11.76
CA ALA A 147 -29.28 12.71 12.29
C ALA A 147 -28.49 12.79 13.61
N LYS A 148 -27.56 13.74 13.75
CA LYS A 148 -26.83 13.96 15.00
C LYS A 148 -27.75 14.40 16.14
N TYR A 149 -28.69 15.30 15.84
CA TYR A 149 -29.61 15.86 16.84
C TYR A 149 -30.85 15.00 17.10
N SER A 150 -31.08 13.92 16.36
CA SER A 150 -32.20 13.01 16.64
C SER A 150 -32.09 12.33 17.99
N GLU A 151 -30.86 12.09 18.43
CA GLU A 151 -30.53 11.47 19.72
C GLU A 151 -30.73 12.42 20.90
N VAL A 152 -30.88 13.73 20.65
CA VAL A 152 -31.06 14.74 21.69
C VAL A 152 -32.56 14.99 21.90
N PRO A 153 -33.11 14.68 23.10
CA PRO A 153 -34.52 14.92 23.38
C PRO A 153 -34.96 16.35 23.08
N PHE A 154 -36.09 16.49 22.38
CA PHE A 154 -36.71 17.77 22.02
C PHE A 154 -35.90 18.70 21.09
N ALA A 155 -34.69 18.32 20.63
CA ALA A 155 -33.86 19.16 19.75
C ALA A 155 -34.56 19.54 18.43
N TRP A 156 -35.45 18.67 17.95
CA TRP A 156 -36.30 18.90 16.78
C TRP A 156 -37.15 20.19 16.87
N MET A 157 -37.52 20.64 18.08
CA MET A 157 -38.32 21.86 18.29
C MET A 157 -37.58 23.12 17.83
N GLY A 158 -36.26 23.17 18.04
CA GLY A 158 -35.40 24.26 17.56
C GLY A 158 -34.89 24.01 16.14
N PHE A 159 -34.57 22.75 15.81
CA PHE A 159 -34.00 22.39 14.51
C PHE A 159 -34.97 22.63 13.34
N ASN A 160 -36.24 22.24 13.49
CA ASN A 160 -37.24 22.36 12.44
C ASN A 160 -37.48 23.81 11.96
N PRO A 161 -37.76 24.80 12.85
CA PRO A 161 -37.95 26.18 12.41
C PRO A 161 -36.67 26.79 11.85
N LEU A 162 -35.49 26.48 12.42
CA LEU A 162 -34.21 27.04 11.96
C LEU A 162 -33.85 26.57 10.54
N THR A 163 -34.22 25.35 10.19
CA THR A 163 -33.84 24.72 8.92
C THR A 163 -34.96 24.70 7.89
N ILE A 164 -36.08 25.40 8.12
CA ILE A 164 -37.27 25.33 7.26
C ILE A 164 -36.96 25.69 5.79
N ALA A 165 -36.12 26.69 5.57
CA ALA A 165 -35.70 27.18 4.25
C ALA A 165 -34.54 26.38 3.60
N GLU A 166 -33.88 25.48 4.34
CA GLU A 166 -32.77 24.68 3.80
C GLU A 166 -33.30 23.53 2.93
N PRO A 167 -32.90 23.42 1.65
CA PRO A 167 -33.37 22.34 0.79
C PRO A 167 -32.67 21.01 1.14
N VAL A 168 -33.34 19.89 0.82
CA VAL A 168 -32.79 18.53 1.00
C VAL A 168 -31.71 18.22 -0.05
N PHE A 169 -31.87 18.74 -1.26
CA PHE A 169 -30.93 18.61 -2.35
C PHE A 169 -30.36 19.98 -2.71
N LEU A 170 -29.07 20.04 -3.00
CA LEU A 170 -28.36 21.26 -3.35
C LEU A 170 -27.74 21.12 -4.74
N PRO A 171 -28.05 22.01 -5.69
CA PRO A 171 -27.22 22.19 -6.87
C PRO A 171 -25.94 22.93 -6.50
N GLY A 172 -24.81 22.50 -7.04
CA GLY A 172 -23.52 23.15 -6.82
C GLY A 172 -22.46 22.60 -7.76
N SER A 173 -21.35 23.32 -7.91
CA SER A 173 -20.22 22.79 -8.66
C SER A 173 -19.58 21.63 -7.91
N VAL A 174 -18.92 20.72 -8.65
CA VAL A 174 -18.10 19.67 -8.03
C VAL A 174 -17.05 20.28 -7.10
N TYR A 175 -16.39 21.37 -7.52
CA TYR A 175 -15.43 22.09 -6.69
C TYR A 175 -16.02 22.52 -5.34
N TYR A 176 -17.22 23.11 -5.36
CA TYR A 176 -17.90 23.55 -4.14
C TYR A 176 -18.07 22.40 -3.15
N PHE A 177 -18.60 21.25 -3.59
CA PHE A 177 -18.81 20.11 -2.69
C PHE A 177 -17.51 19.48 -2.16
N LEU A 178 -16.43 19.50 -2.96
CA LEU A 178 -15.16 18.90 -2.55
C LEU A 178 -14.32 19.83 -1.66
N TRP A 179 -14.32 21.15 -1.92
CA TRP A 179 -13.35 22.08 -1.34
C TRP A 179 -13.94 23.23 -0.53
N GLU A 180 -15.12 23.74 -0.88
CA GLU A 180 -15.66 24.99 -0.31
C GLU A 180 -17.09 24.84 0.22
N TYR A 181 -17.45 23.65 0.69
CA TYR A 181 -18.83 23.36 1.04
C TYR A 181 -19.19 24.01 2.39
N THR A 182 -19.56 25.28 2.38
CA THR A 182 -20.05 26.03 3.55
C THR A 182 -21.54 26.34 3.42
N ARG A 183 -22.21 26.58 4.56
CA ARG A 183 -23.62 27.00 4.64
C ARG A 183 -23.77 28.22 5.56
N PRO A 184 -24.62 29.22 5.22
CA PRO A 184 -24.82 30.39 6.07
C PRO A 184 -25.29 30.05 7.49
N SER A 185 -26.16 29.04 7.62
CA SER A 185 -26.64 28.52 8.89
C SER A 185 -25.51 27.93 9.74
N LEU A 186 -24.58 27.20 9.11
CA LEU A 186 -23.41 26.62 9.78
C LEU A 186 -22.40 27.69 10.21
N GLU A 187 -22.15 28.68 9.35
CA GLU A 187 -21.28 29.82 9.66
C GLU A 187 -21.79 30.67 10.82
N ALA A 188 -23.11 30.88 10.90
CA ALA A 188 -23.71 31.59 12.01
C ALA A 188 -23.52 30.83 13.33
N ILE A 189 -23.69 29.50 13.32
CA ILE A 189 -23.49 28.64 14.49
C ILE A 189 -22.02 28.57 14.90
N GLY A 190 -21.10 28.45 13.94
CA GLY A 190 -19.65 28.39 14.17
C GLY A 190 -19.07 29.65 14.83
N LYS A 191 -19.79 30.78 14.85
CA LYS A 191 -19.42 31.98 15.63
C LYS A 191 -19.70 31.86 17.12
N VAL A 192 -20.59 30.94 17.50
CA VAL A 192 -21.05 30.74 18.88
C VAL A 192 -20.40 29.52 19.51
N ILE A 193 -20.23 28.45 18.72
CA ILE A 193 -19.61 27.21 19.16
C ILE A 193 -18.39 26.89 18.31
N GLN A 194 -17.42 26.20 18.91
CA GLN A 194 -16.25 25.72 18.18
C GLN A 194 -16.66 24.59 17.23
N LEU A 195 -16.78 24.93 15.95
CA LEU A 195 -17.19 24.03 14.88
C LEU A 195 -16.51 24.46 13.58
N ASP A 196 -15.99 23.51 12.82
CA ASP A 196 -15.46 23.77 11.49
C ASP A 196 -16.63 24.02 10.51
N THR A 197 -16.57 25.14 9.78
CA THR A 197 -17.66 25.61 8.91
C THR A 197 -17.56 25.16 7.46
N ASN A 198 -16.37 24.74 7.02
CA ASN A 198 -16.16 24.17 5.69
C ASN A 198 -16.27 22.65 5.74
N CYS A 199 -17.35 22.12 5.17
CA CYS A 199 -17.65 20.70 5.10
C CYS A 199 -17.23 20.06 3.76
N GLY A 200 -16.35 20.72 2.99
CA GLY A 200 -15.81 20.16 1.74
C GLY A 200 -15.19 18.79 1.98
N THR A 201 -15.59 17.78 1.21
CA THR A 201 -15.21 16.39 1.51
C THR A 201 -13.70 16.17 1.37
N LEU A 202 -13.08 16.67 0.30
CA LEU A 202 -11.62 16.60 0.11
C LEU A 202 -10.88 17.58 0.98
N PHE A 203 -11.40 18.81 1.17
CA PHE A 203 -10.80 19.78 2.08
C PHE A 203 -10.56 19.18 3.48
N ASN A 204 -11.55 18.44 4.00
CA ASN A 204 -11.44 17.82 5.31
C ASN A 204 -10.63 16.52 5.31
N ALA A 205 -10.76 15.68 4.27
CA ALA A 205 -10.00 14.44 4.17
C ALA A 205 -8.49 14.68 4.00
N LEU A 206 -8.12 15.79 3.36
CA LEU A 206 -6.73 16.17 3.08
C LEU A 206 -6.16 17.19 4.08
N LYS A 207 -6.89 17.50 5.14
CA LYS A 207 -6.40 18.35 6.22
C LYS A 207 -5.20 17.65 6.87
N GLU A 208 -4.10 18.38 7.01
CA GLU A 208 -2.89 17.85 7.62
C GLU A 208 -3.16 17.44 9.08
N LYS A 209 -2.74 16.23 9.43
CA LYS A 209 -2.88 15.63 10.76
C LYS A 209 -1.49 15.51 11.37
N GLU A 210 -1.41 15.68 12.69
CA GLU A 210 -0.19 15.34 13.42
C GLU A 210 -0.09 13.82 13.52
N GLU A 211 0.90 13.25 12.83
CA GLU A 211 1.19 11.82 12.82
C GLU A 211 2.68 11.60 13.04
N VAL A 212 3.08 11.47 14.31
CA VAL A 212 4.45 11.15 14.73
C VAL A 212 4.52 9.68 15.09
N TYR A 213 5.17 8.89 14.26
CA TYR A 213 5.34 7.45 14.48
C TYR A 213 6.72 7.18 15.07
N THR A 214 6.78 6.26 16.03
CA THR A 214 8.02 5.57 16.40
C THR A 214 7.92 4.12 15.99
N VAL A 215 8.83 3.65 15.13
CA VAL A 215 8.82 2.28 14.59
C VAL A 215 10.15 1.57 14.82
N ASN A 216 10.10 0.24 14.88
CA ASN A 216 11.28 -0.60 15.00
C ASN A 216 12.10 -0.64 13.70
N ILE A 217 13.43 -0.60 13.82
CA ILE A 217 14.37 -0.86 12.74
C ILE A 217 15.52 -1.72 13.25
N GLY A 218 16.37 -2.21 12.34
CA GLY A 218 17.53 -3.02 12.73
C GLY A 218 17.17 -4.46 13.10
N PRO A 219 18.19 -5.33 13.21
CA PRO A 219 17.97 -6.76 13.46
C PRO A 219 17.73 -7.09 14.94
N GLU A 220 18.10 -6.22 15.88
CA GLU A 220 18.02 -6.48 17.32
C GLU A 220 16.58 -6.67 17.84
N PRO A 221 15.58 -5.86 17.43
CA PRO A 221 14.19 -6.10 17.80
C PRO A 221 13.59 -7.40 17.23
N GLY A 222 14.30 -8.10 16.33
CA GLY A 222 13.76 -9.18 15.51
C GLY A 222 13.33 -8.67 14.14
N ILE A 223 13.67 -9.43 13.09
CA ILE A 223 13.41 -9.06 11.70
C ILE A 223 11.90 -9.01 11.41
N GLU A 224 11.12 -9.89 12.05
CA GLU A 224 9.67 -9.93 12.03
C GLU A 224 8.99 -8.70 12.66
N ASN A 225 9.75 -7.94 13.46
CA ASN A 225 9.30 -6.71 14.10
C ASN A 225 9.71 -5.46 13.32
N PHE A 226 10.40 -5.59 12.19
CA PHE A 226 10.76 -4.47 11.34
C PHE A 226 9.55 -3.60 10.99
N PHE A 227 9.70 -2.29 11.15
CA PHE A 227 8.69 -1.26 10.92
C PHE A 227 7.42 -1.35 11.77
N ARG A 228 7.36 -2.28 12.74
CA ARG A 228 6.25 -2.31 13.70
C ARG A 228 6.29 -1.09 14.62
N ILE A 229 5.12 -0.52 14.86
CA ILE A 229 4.91 0.70 15.63
C ILE A 229 5.10 0.41 17.12
N GLN A 230 5.83 1.29 17.79
CA GLN A 230 5.93 1.40 19.24
C GLN A 230 4.93 2.42 19.80
N SER A 231 4.75 3.54 19.11
CA SER A 231 3.80 4.60 19.47
C SER A 231 3.38 5.45 18.26
N LEU A 232 2.22 6.07 18.38
CA LEU A 232 1.70 7.12 17.49
C LEU A 232 1.37 8.35 18.33
N ASN A 233 1.99 9.49 18.02
CA ASN A 233 1.88 10.73 18.79
C ASN A 233 2.20 10.51 20.28
N ASP A 234 3.25 9.73 20.56
CA ASP A 234 3.68 9.29 21.90
C ASP A 234 2.65 8.46 22.68
N GLU A 235 1.59 8.01 22.02
CA GLU A 235 0.51 7.20 22.59
C GLU A 235 0.51 5.79 22.01
N GLN A 236 0.03 4.82 22.80
CA GLN A 236 -0.15 3.43 22.36
C GLN A 236 -1.56 3.15 21.86
N LEU A 237 -2.52 4.03 22.20
CA LEU A 237 -3.92 3.92 21.80
C LEU A 237 -4.32 5.12 20.96
N ILE A 238 -5.18 4.89 19.96
CA ILE A 238 -5.75 5.95 19.13
C ILE A 238 -6.71 6.83 19.97
N GLN A 239 -6.29 8.06 20.24
CA GLN A 239 -6.93 8.96 21.21
C GLN A 239 -8.31 9.46 20.78
N GLU A 240 -8.55 9.63 19.48
CA GLU A 240 -9.81 10.12 18.92
C GLU A 240 -11.01 9.29 19.37
N ARG A 241 -10.82 7.98 19.59
CA ARG A 241 -11.89 7.10 20.06
C ARG A 241 -12.09 7.12 21.58
N LEU A 242 -11.06 7.53 22.33
CA LEU A 242 -11.06 7.63 23.80
C LEU A 242 -11.72 8.93 24.30
N LYS A 243 -11.62 10.03 23.55
CA LYS A 243 -12.05 11.40 23.93
C LYS A 243 -13.51 11.58 24.42
N ARG A 244 -14.35 10.54 24.37
CA ARG A 244 -15.75 10.56 24.87
C ARG A 244 -16.11 9.48 25.90
N SER A 245 -15.24 8.50 26.18
CA SER A 245 -15.56 7.47 27.16
C SER A 245 -15.20 7.97 28.56
N ARG A 246 -16.20 8.22 29.43
CA ARG A 246 -15.97 8.37 30.88
C ARG A 246 -15.64 7.03 31.56
N SER A 247 -15.82 5.94 30.82
CA SER A 247 -15.55 4.55 31.18
C SER A 247 -14.20 4.09 30.61
N GLU A 248 -13.67 3.02 31.17
CA GLU A 248 -12.50 2.30 30.64
C GLU A 248 -12.58 2.09 29.12
N PRO A 249 -11.43 2.01 28.43
CA PRO A 249 -11.39 1.73 27.00
C PRO A 249 -12.21 0.47 26.70
N ASP A 250 -13.14 0.55 25.74
CA ASP A 250 -13.88 -0.62 25.28
C ASP A 250 -12.88 -1.60 24.64
N GLU A 251 -12.65 -2.74 25.29
CA GLU A 251 -11.71 -3.78 24.82
C GLU A 251 -12.05 -4.30 23.41
N SER A 252 -13.30 -4.14 22.96
CA SER A 252 -13.70 -4.52 21.60
C SER A 252 -13.17 -3.57 20.52
N CYS A 253 -12.69 -2.38 20.87
CA CYS A 253 -12.19 -1.41 19.91
C CYS A 253 -10.77 -1.75 19.42
N PRO A 254 -10.54 -1.88 18.10
CA PRO A 254 -9.21 -2.08 17.54
C PRO A 254 -8.44 -0.76 17.49
N ILE A 255 -7.95 -0.27 18.62
CA ILE A 255 -7.26 1.03 18.75
C ILE A 255 -5.82 0.94 19.27
N ASP A 256 -5.34 -0.25 19.62
CA ASP A 256 -3.96 -0.48 20.03
C ASP A 256 -3.02 -0.48 18.82
N VAL A 257 -2.15 0.52 18.72
CA VAL A 257 -1.21 0.67 17.60
C VAL A 257 0.06 -0.15 17.78
N VAL A 258 0.35 -0.66 18.98
CA VAL A 258 1.61 -1.35 19.27
C VAL A 258 1.71 -2.64 18.46
N GLY A 259 2.86 -2.84 17.82
CA GLY A 259 3.09 -4.02 16.98
C GLY A 259 2.40 -3.96 15.62
N THR A 260 1.65 -2.89 15.31
CA THR A 260 1.00 -2.69 14.00
C THR A 260 1.93 -1.93 13.04
N LEU A 261 1.50 -1.63 11.82
CA LEU A 261 2.31 -0.99 10.78
C LEU A 261 1.70 0.34 10.35
N ASP A 262 2.54 1.27 9.88
CA ASP A 262 2.09 2.58 9.39
C ASP A 262 1.65 2.56 7.91
N ASN A 263 1.65 1.37 7.29
CA ASN A 263 1.39 1.12 5.88
C ASN A 263 2.43 1.75 4.93
N SER A 264 3.70 1.81 5.31
CA SER A 264 4.79 2.22 4.39
C SER A 264 5.75 1.07 4.05
N LEU A 265 6.14 0.28 5.06
CA LEU A 265 7.02 -0.87 4.92
C LEU A 265 6.53 -2.02 5.80
N TYR A 266 6.88 -3.24 5.43
CA TYR A 266 6.48 -4.47 6.11
C TYR A 266 7.72 -5.30 6.47
N PRO A 267 7.62 -6.20 7.48
CA PRO A 267 8.67 -7.17 7.76
C PRO A 267 8.99 -8.01 6.53
N PRO A 268 10.26 -8.39 6.28
CA PRO A 268 10.60 -9.30 5.20
C PRO A 268 10.21 -10.74 5.53
N PHE A 269 10.32 -11.61 4.53
CA PHE A 269 9.99 -13.05 4.62
C PHE A 269 8.56 -13.32 5.11
N VAL A 270 7.61 -12.56 4.58
CA VAL A 270 6.19 -12.71 4.88
C VAL A 270 5.68 -14.07 4.39
N HIS A 271 4.95 -14.75 5.25
CA HIS A 271 4.19 -15.95 4.95
C HIS A 271 2.68 -15.63 4.88
N ARG A 272 1.90 -16.55 4.31
CA ARG A 272 0.46 -16.36 4.09
C ARG A 272 -0.32 -16.19 5.40
N ASP A 273 0.19 -16.75 6.49
CA ASP A 273 -0.34 -16.72 7.86
C ASP A 273 0.32 -15.66 8.75
N THR A 274 1.30 -14.90 8.25
CA THR A 274 1.94 -13.82 9.00
C THR A 274 0.89 -12.77 9.40
N PRO A 275 0.74 -12.47 10.71
CA PRO A 275 -0.21 -11.46 11.16
C PRO A 275 0.30 -10.06 10.83
N LEU A 276 -0.43 -9.38 9.96
CA LEU A 276 -0.18 -8.01 9.54
C LEU A 276 -1.42 -7.16 9.83
N SER A 277 -1.20 -5.98 10.40
CA SER A 277 -2.24 -5.00 10.67
C SER A 277 -1.67 -3.60 10.50
N ILE A 278 -2.49 -2.68 10.01
CA ILE A 278 -2.08 -1.30 9.72
C ILE A 278 -2.89 -0.31 10.57
N VAL A 279 -2.28 0.82 10.91
CA VAL A 279 -3.01 1.96 11.46
C VAL A 279 -3.74 2.68 10.34
N ALA A 280 -5.06 2.65 10.38
CA ALA A 280 -5.92 3.37 9.45
C ALA A 280 -6.42 4.66 10.11
N SER A 281 -5.55 5.66 10.16
CA SER A 281 -5.81 6.94 10.85
C SER A 281 -7.03 7.69 10.31
N GLU A 282 -7.40 7.51 9.04
CA GLU A 282 -8.64 8.08 8.48
C GLU A 282 -9.92 7.50 9.09
N SER A 283 -9.84 6.35 9.75
CA SER A 283 -10.96 5.69 10.44
C SER A 283 -10.74 5.48 11.94
N CYS A 284 -9.65 6.08 12.48
CA CYS A 284 -9.17 5.97 13.86
C CYS A 284 -9.23 4.54 14.41
N ARG A 285 -8.70 3.59 13.64
CA ARG A 285 -8.61 2.20 14.07
C ARG A 285 -7.41 1.49 13.45
N VAL A 286 -7.12 0.32 13.98
CA VAL A 286 -6.24 -0.67 13.40
C VAL A 286 -7.04 -1.61 12.50
N LEU A 287 -6.49 -1.88 11.33
CA LEU A 287 -7.07 -2.75 10.31
C LEU A 287 -6.19 -4.00 10.14
N PRO A 288 -6.69 -5.21 10.39
CA PRO A 288 -5.98 -6.42 10.04
C PRO A 288 -5.99 -6.64 8.51
N LEU A 289 -4.84 -6.98 7.96
CA LEU A 289 -4.71 -7.35 6.56
C LEU A 289 -4.97 -8.85 6.41
N ARG A 290 -5.87 -9.22 5.50
CA ARG A 290 -6.30 -10.62 5.31
C ARG A 290 -5.79 -11.15 3.98
N TYR A 291 -4.90 -12.14 4.04
CA TYR A 291 -4.41 -12.82 2.83
C TYR A 291 -5.59 -13.40 2.04
N GLN A 292 -5.59 -13.17 0.74
CA GLN A 292 -6.57 -13.75 -0.19
C GLN A 292 -5.93 -14.81 -1.08
N ARG A 293 -4.88 -14.42 -1.82
CA ARG A 293 -4.26 -15.28 -2.85
C ARG A 293 -2.89 -14.76 -3.28
N ASP A 294 -2.14 -15.63 -3.93
CA ASP A 294 -0.94 -15.26 -4.68
C ASP A 294 -1.34 -14.58 -5.99
N GLN A 295 -0.57 -13.57 -6.40
CA GLN A 295 -0.80 -12.79 -7.61
C GLN A 295 0.54 -12.33 -8.20
N VAL A 296 0.63 -12.32 -9.52
CA VAL A 296 1.76 -11.71 -10.23
C VAL A 296 1.40 -10.29 -10.63
N HIS A 297 2.29 -9.34 -10.34
CA HIS A 297 2.16 -7.94 -10.77
C HIS A 297 3.53 -7.44 -11.27
N ASP A 298 3.58 -6.89 -12.47
CA ASP A 298 4.81 -6.41 -13.12
C ASP A 298 6.00 -7.41 -13.11
N GLY A 299 5.68 -8.70 -13.22
CA GLY A 299 6.66 -9.80 -13.22
C GLY A 299 7.19 -10.18 -11.83
N LEU A 300 6.66 -9.58 -10.76
CA LEU A 300 6.96 -9.91 -9.37
C LEU A 300 5.85 -10.79 -8.79
N GLN A 301 6.24 -11.78 -7.98
CA GLN A 301 5.31 -12.57 -7.19
C GLN A 301 4.91 -11.75 -5.97
N ALA A 302 3.61 -11.68 -5.68
CA ALA A 302 3.08 -10.94 -4.55
C ALA A 302 1.92 -11.67 -3.88
N TYR A 303 1.69 -11.34 -2.63
CA TYR A 303 0.49 -11.72 -1.90
C TYR A 303 -0.52 -10.59 -1.95
N ARG A 304 -1.75 -10.93 -2.37
CA ARG A 304 -2.88 -10.01 -2.30
C ARG A 304 -3.52 -10.11 -0.93
N TYR A 305 -3.53 -8.99 -0.21
CA TYR A 305 -4.25 -8.82 1.04
C TYR A 305 -5.49 -7.95 0.81
N ALA A 306 -6.63 -8.36 1.36
CA ALA A 306 -7.81 -7.51 1.48
C ALA A 306 -7.79 -6.75 2.81
N LEU A 307 -8.23 -5.50 2.76
CA LEU A 307 -8.35 -4.63 3.93
C LEU A 307 -9.68 -4.78 4.66
N LEU A 308 -10.72 -5.12 3.91
CA LEU A 308 -12.09 -5.28 4.41
C LEU A 308 -12.64 -6.57 3.81
N GLN A 309 -13.51 -7.26 4.53
CA GLN A 309 -14.19 -8.44 4.01
C GLN A 309 -15.67 -8.16 3.73
N ALA A 310 -16.18 -8.82 2.67
CA ALA A 310 -17.61 -8.81 2.42
C ALA A 310 -18.35 -9.46 3.61
N ASN A 311 -19.40 -8.79 4.05
CA ASN A 311 -20.32 -9.24 5.09
C ASN A 311 -19.68 -9.39 6.48
N GLU A 312 -18.55 -8.69 6.69
CA GLU A 312 -17.83 -8.60 7.96
C GLU A 312 -18.64 -7.83 9.00
N SER A 313 -18.76 -8.37 10.21
CA SER A 313 -19.35 -7.63 11.33
C SER A 313 -18.34 -6.62 11.86
N ALA A 314 -18.77 -5.37 12.02
CA ALA A 314 -17.94 -4.39 12.72
C ALA A 314 -17.72 -4.81 14.19
N PRO A 315 -16.59 -4.41 14.80
CA PRO A 315 -16.44 -4.47 16.24
C PRO A 315 -17.60 -3.76 16.94
N ALA A 316 -18.00 -4.24 18.13
CA ALA A 316 -19.16 -3.71 18.85
C ALA A 316 -19.07 -2.19 19.06
N CYS A 317 -17.88 -1.66 19.35
CA CYS A 317 -17.70 -0.22 19.51
C CYS A 317 -17.83 0.63 18.23
N MET A 318 -18.05 -0.01 17.08
CA MET A 318 -18.12 0.61 15.75
C MET A 318 -19.32 0.10 14.93
N ASP A 319 -20.23 -0.66 15.54
CA ASP A 319 -21.36 -1.29 14.86
C ASP A 319 -22.60 -0.39 14.74
N SER A 320 -22.53 0.81 15.32
CA SER A 320 -23.60 1.79 15.34
C SER A 320 -23.05 3.22 15.26
N THR A 321 -23.84 4.11 14.67
CA THR A 321 -23.53 5.53 14.52
C THR A 321 -24.75 6.34 14.95
N TYR A 322 -24.62 7.15 16.00
CA TYR A 322 -25.70 8.02 16.50
C TYR A 322 -27.06 7.30 16.63
N GLY A 323 -27.08 6.14 17.31
CA GLY A 323 -28.31 5.36 17.55
C GLY A 323 -28.78 4.50 16.37
N VAL A 324 -28.14 4.62 15.20
CA VAL A 324 -28.45 3.81 14.02
C VAL A 324 -27.51 2.60 13.95
N GLN A 325 -28.07 1.38 13.99
CA GLN A 325 -27.30 0.15 13.78
C GLN A 325 -26.80 0.06 12.34
N LEU A 326 -25.52 -0.25 12.17
CA LEU A 326 -24.91 -0.41 10.86
C LEU A 326 -25.07 -1.84 10.34
N PRO A 327 -25.39 -2.02 9.05
CA PRO A 327 -25.32 -3.30 8.38
C PRO A 327 -23.89 -3.86 8.37
N ARG A 328 -23.75 -5.19 8.33
CA ARG A 328 -22.45 -5.84 8.08
C ARG A 328 -21.80 -5.35 6.80
N GLY A 329 -20.48 -5.27 6.78
CA GLY A 329 -19.66 -4.64 5.73
C GLY A 329 -19.55 -3.12 5.87
N MET A 330 -20.06 -2.55 6.96
CA MET A 330 -19.95 -1.12 7.29
C MET A 330 -19.43 -0.94 8.71
N PHE A 331 -18.80 0.21 8.99
CA PHE A 331 -18.30 0.54 10.32
C PHE A 331 -18.32 2.05 10.58
N ASP A 332 -18.54 2.43 11.84
CA ASP A 332 -18.63 3.82 12.27
C ASP A 332 -17.27 4.55 12.14
N VAL A 333 -17.30 5.75 11.60
CA VAL A 333 -16.15 6.66 11.56
C VAL A 333 -16.49 8.05 12.09
N SER A 334 -17.64 8.20 12.76
CA SER A 334 -18.12 9.50 13.22
C SER A 334 -17.10 10.23 14.09
N LYS A 335 -16.38 9.52 14.98
CA LYS A 335 -15.34 10.11 15.85
C LYS A 335 -14.08 10.59 15.12
N CYS A 336 -13.95 10.29 13.83
CA CYS A 336 -12.73 10.55 13.03
C CYS A 336 -12.91 11.65 11.99
N VAL A 337 -14.17 11.97 11.71
CA VAL A 337 -14.52 12.99 10.73
C VAL A 337 -14.76 14.31 11.44
N ILE A 338 -14.66 15.38 10.65
CA ILE A 338 -14.99 16.74 11.06
C ILE A 338 -16.34 16.80 11.81
N ASN A 339 -16.38 17.61 12.87
CA ASN A 339 -17.57 17.89 13.68
C ASN A 339 -18.27 16.66 14.28
N ASP A 340 -17.59 15.52 14.39
CA ASP A 340 -18.20 14.23 14.73
C ASP A 340 -19.46 13.94 13.91
N ALA A 341 -19.46 14.22 12.61
CA ALA A 341 -20.67 14.05 11.79
C ALA A 341 -21.06 12.56 11.70
N PRO A 342 -22.36 12.20 11.76
CA PRO A 342 -22.81 10.82 11.56
C PRO A 342 -22.29 10.24 10.24
N SER A 343 -21.33 9.33 10.34
CA SER A 343 -20.58 8.82 9.19
C SER A 343 -20.19 7.37 9.40
N ALA A 344 -20.39 6.55 8.37
CA ALA A 344 -19.98 5.16 8.31
C ALA A 344 -19.28 4.86 6.98
N PHE A 345 -18.19 4.12 7.04
CA PHE A 345 -17.49 3.66 5.85
C PHE A 345 -18.01 2.30 5.38
N SER A 346 -18.01 2.11 4.08
CA SER A 346 -18.24 0.85 3.38
C SER A 346 -17.30 0.75 2.18
N MET A 347 -17.29 -0.39 1.48
CA MET A 347 -16.69 -0.42 0.14
C MET A 347 -17.60 0.31 -0.86
N PRO A 348 -17.05 0.88 -1.95
CA PRO A 348 -17.84 1.60 -2.96
C PRO A 348 -19.06 0.84 -3.48
N HIS A 349 -20.12 1.60 -3.75
CA HIS A 349 -21.45 1.12 -4.15
C HIS A 349 -22.07 0.13 -3.17
N PHE A 350 -21.70 0.20 -1.88
CA PHE A 350 -22.11 -0.76 -0.86
C PHE A 350 -21.67 -2.21 -1.15
N TYR A 351 -20.64 -2.41 -1.97
CA TYR A 351 -20.10 -3.73 -2.27
C TYR A 351 -19.74 -4.46 -0.97
N GLY A 352 -20.11 -5.75 -0.90
CA GLY A 352 -19.86 -6.56 0.29
C GLY A 352 -20.64 -6.16 1.54
N SER A 353 -21.53 -5.16 1.51
CA SER A 353 -22.38 -4.85 2.66
C SER A 353 -23.70 -5.65 2.63
N SER A 354 -24.31 -5.83 3.80
CA SER A 354 -25.66 -6.42 3.95
C SER A 354 -26.79 -5.39 3.78
N TYR A 355 -26.46 -4.13 3.48
CA TYR A 355 -27.45 -3.09 3.24
C TYR A 355 -28.15 -3.27 1.88
N ASP A 356 -29.48 -3.39 1.88
CA ASP A 356 -30.26 -3.48 0.64
C ASP A 356 -30.54 -2.09 0.05
N TRP A 357 -29.50 -1.47 -0.50
CA TRP A 357 -29.55 -0.12 -1.09
C TRP A 357 -30.60 0.04 -2.19
N ARG A 358 -31.02 -1.04 -2.86
CA ARG A 358 -32.02 -1.06 -3.95
C ARG A 358 -33.41 -0.61 -3.51
N GLN A 359 -33.68 -0.63 -2.20
CA GLN A 359 -34.91 -0.11 -1.61
C GLN A 359 -34.98 1.41 -1.69
N HIS A 360 -33.83 2.09 -1.72
CA HIS A 360 -33.75 3.55 -1.63
C HIS A 360 -33.09 4.19 -2.85
N PHE A 361 -32.23 3.46 -3.57
CA PHE A 361 -31.40 4.01 -4.64
C PHE A 361 -31.50 3.22 -5.94
N GLU A 362 -31.36 3.94 -7.05
CA GLU A 362 -31.08 3.41 -8.38
C GLU A 362 -29.73 3.95 -8.86
N GLY A 363 -29.02 3.20 -9.71
CA GLY A 363 -27.76 3.63 -10.32
C GLY A 363 -26.47 3.20 -9.61
N LEU A 364 -26.57 2.47 -8.49
CA LEU A 364 -25.40 1.84 -7.87
C LEU A 364 -25.10 0.47 -8.50
N ASN A 365 -23.83 0.15 -8.72
CA ASN A 365 -23.39 -1.09 -9.37
C ASN A 365 -22.19 -1.74 -8.65
N PRO A 366 -22.38 -2.41 -7.51
CA PRO A 366 -21.28 -2.99 -6.74
C PRO A 366 -20.54 -4.11 -7.50
N ASN A 367 -19.21 -3.99 -7.62
CA ASN A 367 -18.33 -4.99 -8.26
C ASN A 367 -17.03 -5.16 -7.45
N ALA A 368 -16.56 -6.40 -7.31
CA ALA A 368 -15.32 -6.73 -6.61
C ALA A 368 -14.06 -6.10 -7.25
N GLU A 369 -13.93 -6.17 -8.57
CA GLU A 369 -12.75 -5.68 -9.30
C GLU A 369 -12.56 -4.16 -9.16
N GLU A 370 -13.68 -3.42 -9.18
CA GLU A 370 -13.68 -1.96 -9.10
C GLU A 370 -13.71 -1.44 -7.65
N HIS A 371 -14.31 -2.18 -6.71
CA HIS A 371 -14.64 -1.63 -5.38
C HIS A 371 -13.95 -2.35 -4.22
N GLU A 372 -13.32 -3.50 -4.42
CA GLU A 372 -12.60 -4.16 -3.32
C GLU A 372 -11.26 -3.44 -3.05
N PRO A 373 -10.99 -2.99 -1.80
CA PRO A 373 -9.70 -2.44 -1.42
C PRO A 373 -8.66 -3.55 -1.21
N TYR A 374 -7.45 -3.37 -1.75
CA TYR A 374 -6.39 -4.37 -1.65
C TYR A 374 -4.99 -3.78 -1.55
N LEU A 375 -4.08 -4.62 -1.07
CA LEU A 375 -2.63 -4.43 -1.03
C LEU A 375 -1.96 -5.61 -1.73
N LEU A 376 -1.03 -5.35 -2.64
CA LEU A 376 -0.11 -6.36 -3.18
C LEU A 376 1.26 -6.18 -2.52
N LEU A 377 1.69 -7.21 -1.79
CA LEU A 377 2.93 -7.20 -1.04
C LEU A 377 3.92 -8.20 -1.64
N GLU A 378 5.14 -7.76 -1.96
CA GLU A 378 6.23 -8.68 -2.30
C GLU A 378 6.74 -9.35 -1.02
N PRO A 379 6.63 -10.68 -0.89
CA PRO A 379 6.78 -11.35 0.38
C PRO A 379 8.22 -11.47 0.88
N ILE A 380 9.22 -11.47 0.00
CA ILE A 380 10.61 -11.67 0.43
C ILE A 380 11.12 -10.43 1.13
N MET A 381 10.95 -9.26 0.52
CA MET A 381 11.47 -7.99 1.02
C MET A 381 10.48 -7.24 1.91
N GLY A 382 9.19 -7.60 1.90
CA GLY A 382 8.16 -6.89 2.67
C GLY A 382 7.86 -5.50 2.09
N VAL A 383 7.89 -5.37 0.76
CA VAL A 383 7.68 -4.08 0.08
C VAL A 383 6.33 -4.08 -0.65
N PRO A 384 5.46 -3.08 -0.41
CA PRO A 384 4.22 -2.95 -1.18
C PRO A 384 4.55 -2.59 -2.63
N ILE A 385 3.96 -3.32 -3.59
CA ILE A 385 4.19 -3.11 -5.02
C ILE A 385 2.99 -2.51 -5.75
N ASN A 386 1.80 -2.61 -5.17
CA ASN A 386 0.58 -1.98 -5.67
C ASN A 386 -0.44 -1.89 -4.54
N GLU A 387 -1.10 -0.75 -4.39
CA GLU A 387 -2.12 -0.54 -3.36
C GLU A 387 -3.31 0.20 -3.97
N LYS A 388 -4.52 -0.27 -3.66
CA LYS A 388 -5.76 0.41 -3.98
C LYS A 388 -6.64 0.49 -2.75
N TYR A 389 -6.66 1.64 -2.10
CA TYR A 389 -7.52 1.90 -0.95
C TYR A 389 -8.81 2.53 -1.39
N ARG A 390 -9.91 1.79 -1.22
CA ARG A 390 -11.24 2.14 -1.74
C ARG A 390 -12.25 2.17 -0.61
N PHE A 391 -12.78 3.35 -0.32
CA PHE A 391 -13.75 3.55 0.74
C PHE A 391 -14.84 4.52 0.31
N GLN A 392 -16.08 4.20 0.69
CA GLN A 392 -17.25 5.06 0.51
C GLN A 392 -17.69 5.61 1.85
N SER A 393 -17.86 6.93 1.91
CA SER A 393 -18.44 7.62 3.05
C SER A 393 -19.96 7.65 2.92
N ASN A 394 -20.64 7.31 4.01
CA ASN A 394 -22.08 7.23 4.07
C ASN A 394 -22.61 7.89 5.35
N THR A 395 -23.81 8.45 5.29
CA THR A 395 -24.53 9.00 6.46
C THR A 395 -25.72 8.09 6.79
N PRO A 396 -25.65 7.27 7.85
CA PRO A 396 -26.78 6.49 8.34
C PRO A 396 -27.85 7.41 8.94
N LEU A 397 -29.12 7.21 8.57
CA LEU A 397 -30.22 8.08 8.99
C LEU A 397 -31.23 7.35 9.88
N PRO A 398 -31.72 8.02 10.94
CA PRO A 398 -32.79 7.51 11.79
C PRO A 398 -34.15 7.62 11.09
N ASP A 399 -35.24 7.33 11.82
CA ASP A 399 -36.60 7.39 11.28
C ASP A 399 -37.15 8.82 11.11
N PHE A 400 -36.48 9.82 11.71
CA PHE A 400 -36.86 11.23 11.75
C PHE A 400 -38.27 11.52 12.29
N LYS A 401 -38.81 10.70 13.20
CA LYS A 401 -40.21 10.76 13.68
C LYS A 401 -40.76 12.15 14.06
N ASN A 402 -39.91 13.05 14.60
CA ASN A 402 -40.30 14.41 15.03
C ASN A 402 -39.69 15.54 14.19
N PHE A 403 -38.92 15.21 13.15
CA PHE A 403 -38.31 16.18 12.26
C PHE A 403 -39.26 16.54 11.12
N SER A 404 -38.93 17.61 10.39
CA SER A 404 -39.76 18.11 9.28
C SER A 404 -40.14 17.03 8.24
N PRO A 405 -41.31 17.14 7.59
CA PRO A 405 -41.76 16.15 6.60
C PRO A 405 -40.77 15.89 5.45
N LYS A 406 -39.99 16.90 5.07
CA LYS A 406 -38.94 16.77 4.04
C LYS A 406 -37.82 15.82 4.47
N LEU A 407 -37.47 15.76 5.76
CA LEU A 407 -36.45 14.84 6.29
C LEU A 407 -37.02 13.45 6.52
N GLN A 408 -38.29 13.33 6.92
CA GLN A 408 -38.96 12.03 7.08
C GLN A 408 -39.00 11.19 5.79
N LYS A 409 -38.88 11.84 4.61
CA LYS A 409 -38.73 11.13 3.33
C LYS A 409 -37.45 10.31 3.22
N LEU A 410 -36.42 10.66 4.00
CA LEU A 410 -35.11 10.00 4.02
C LEU A 410 -34.96 8.99 5.16
N ARG A 411 -36.06 8.67 5.86
CA ARG A 411 -36.05 7.79 7.03
C ARG A 411 -35.39 6.44 6.74
N ASN A 412 -34.56 5.96 7.68
CA ASN A 412 -33.89 4.66 7.63
C ASN A 412 -33.02 4.42 6.38
N MET A 413 -32.64 5.48 5.66
CA MET A 413 -31.71 5.39 4.55
C MET A 413 -30.26 5.46 5.05
N ILE A 414 -29.34 4.90 4.29
CA ILE A 414 -27.90 5.12 4.46
C ILE A 414 -27.45 5.88 3.23
N LEU A 415 -27.27 7.19 3.36
CA LEU A 415 -26.99 8.05 2.22
C LEU A 415 -25.54 7.90 1.77
N PRO A 416 -25.26 7.51 0.51
CA PRO A 416 -23.92 7.56 -0.03
C PRO A 416 -23.55 9.01 -0.32
N VAL A 417 -22.44 9.50 0.26
CA VAL A 417 -21.99 10.89 0.07
C VAL A 417 -20.98 10.96 -1.08
N PHE A 418 -19.88 10.22 -0.96
CA PHE A 418 -18.84 10.10 -1.97
C PHE A 418 -18.02 8.84 -1.69
N TRP A 419 -17.21 8.42 -2.66
CA TRP A 419 -16.17 7.42 -2.43
C TRP A 419 -14.86 7.84 -3.06
N TYR A 420 -13.77 7.27 -2.57
CA TYR A 420 -12.43 7.58 -3.08
C TYR A 420 -11.59 6.32 -3.26
N GLU A 421 -10.66 6.40 -4.20
CA GLU A 421 -9.57 5.45 -4.40
C GLU A 421 -8.25 6.19 -4.20
N PHE A 422 -7.43 5.76 -3.24
CA PHE A 422 -5.99 6.04 -3.30
C PHE A 422 -5.32 4.92 -4.09
N ASP A 423 -4.64 5.31 -5.16
CA ASP A 423 -3.86 4.45 -6.04
C ASP A 423 -2.39 4.85 -5.85
N MET A 424 -1.55 3.93 -5.37
CA MET A 424 -0.12 4.20 -5.13
C MET A 424 0.62 4.64 -6.41
N ASP A 425 0.04 4.41 -7.60
CA ASP A 425 0.71 4.55 -8.88
C ASP A 425 1.91 3.58 -8.96
N HIS A 426 2.82 3.81 -9.90
CA HIS A 426 4.00 2.97 -10.06
C HIS A 426 5.12 3.33 -9.08
N LEU A 427 5.78 2.29 -8.54
CA LEU A 427 7.01 2.47 -7.77
C LEU A 427 8.10 3.17 -8.62
N PRO A 428 8.96 4.01 -8.01
CA PRO A 428 10.10 4.60 -8.70
C PRO A 428 10.96 3.52 -9.36
N GLY A 429 11.39 3.76 -10.60
CA GLY A 429 12.09 2.74 -11.41
C GLY A 429 13.35 2.17 -10.75
N PHE A 430 14.05 2.98 -9.95
CA PHE A 430 15.22 2.54 -9.19
C PHE A 430 14.87 1.57 -8.04
N VAL A 431 13.76 1.80 -7.34
CA VAL A 431 13.25 0.89 -6.30
C VAL A 431 12.82 -0.43 -6.94
N LEU A 432 12.07 -0.36 -8.03
CA LEU A 432 11.66 -1.54 -8.79
C LEU A 432 12.86 -2.34 -9.32
N LEU A 433 13.92 -1.66 -9.77
CA LEU A 433 15.18 -2.29 -10.18
C LEU A 433 15.84 -3.04 -9.02
N MET A 434 15.86 -2.46 -7.82
CA MET A 434 16.42 -3.11 -6.63
C MET A 434 15.63 -4.35 -6.21
N ILE A 435 14.30 -4.26 -6.22
CA ILE A 435 13.42 -5.41 -5.95
C ILE A 435 13.67 -6.52 -6.96
N ARG A 436 13.69 -6.20 -8.27
CA ARG A 436 13.97 -7.17 -9.33
C ARG A 436 15.38 -7.76 -9.21
N PHE A 437 16.39 -6.95 -8.92
CA PHE A 437 17.75 -7.43 -8.72
C PHE A 437 17.78 -8.47 -7.60
N ASN A 438 17.20 -8.16 -6.43
CA ASN A 438 17.23 -9.04 -5.26
C ASN A 438 16.36 -10.30 -5.43
N VAL A 439 15.11 -10.14 -5.85
CA VAL A 439 14.10 -11.23 -5.85
C VAL A 439 14.16 -12.08 -7.12
N VAL A 440 14.50 -11.47 -8.26
CA VAL A 440 14.37 -12.09 -9.58
C VAL A 440 15.75 -12.48 -10.14
N TRP A 441 16.73 -11.58 -10.13
CA TRP A 441 18.02 -11.83 -10.77
C TRP A 441 19.00 -12.57 -9.88
N LEU A 442 19.16 -12.15 -8.63
CA LEU A 442 20.16 -12.70 -7.71
C LEU A 442 20.01 -14.23 -7.49
N PRO A 443 18.80 -14.79 -7.31
CA PRO A 443 18.63 -16.24 -7.16
C PRO A 443 18.95 -17.04 -8.44
N ARG A 444 18.93 -16.38 -9.61
CA ARG A 444 19.32 -16.98 -10.89
C ARG A 444 20.81 -16.83 -11.17
N LEU A 445 21.40 -15.70 -10.80
CA LEU A 445 22.82 -15.39 -11.00
C LEU A 445 23.71 -16.18 -10.03
N GLN A 446 23.31 -16.33 -8.76
CA GLN A 446 24.09 -17.05 -7.75
C GLN A 446 24.49 -18.48 -8.21
N PRO A 447 23.57 -19.37 -8.62
CA PRO A 447 23.96 -20.72 -9.06
C PRO A 447 24.83 -20.70 -10.33
N VAL A 448 24.62 -19.74 -11.24
CA VAL A 448 25.45 -19.60 -12.46
C VAL A 448 26.89 -19.20 -12.09
N LEU A 449 27.05 -18.23 -11.19
CA LEU A 449 28.37 -17.79 -10.71
C LEU A 449 29.07 -18.89 -9.91
N MET A 450 28.32 -19.65 -9.09
CA MET A 450 28.84 -20.81 -8.37
C MET A 450 29.30 -21.90 -9.34
N ALA A 451 28.53 -22.19 -10.39
CA ALA A 451 28.94 -23.15 -11.42
C ALA A 451 30.21 -22.70 -12.14
N LEU A 452 30.35 -21.39 -12.43
CA LEU A 452 31.56 -20.82 -13.01
C LEU A 452 32.77 -20.95 -12.07
N GLN A 453 32.61 -20.64 -10.77
CA GLN A 453 33.65 -20.82 -9.75
C GLN A 453 34.10 -22.27 -9.65
N LEU A 454 33.15 -23.22 -9.64
CA LEU A 454 33.44 -24.65 -9.61
C LEU A 454 34.19 -25.09 -10.87
N PHE A 455 33.78 -24.61 -12.05
CA PHE A 455 34.49 -24.86 -13.30
C PHE A 455 35.92 -24.32 -13.27
N LEU A 456 36.13 -23.09 -12.79
CA LEU A 456 37.46 -22.49 -12.65
C LEU A 456 38.33 -23.23 -11.63
N ALA A 457 37.75 -23.72 -10.53
CA ALA A 457 38.43 -24.56 -9.55
C ALA A 457 38.89 -25.88 -10.18
N LEU A 458 38.01 -26.59 -10.87
CA LEU A 458 38.33 -27.85 -11.56
C LEU A 458 39.38 -27.64 -12.65
N TRP A 459 39.26 -26.59 -13.45
CA TRP A 459 40.26 -26.24 -14.46
C TRP A 459 41.63 -25.92 -13.85
N SER A 460 41.66 -25.18 -12.74
CA SER A 460 42.89 -24.84 -12.02
C SER A 460 43.53 -26.10 -11.42
N LEU A 461 42.73 -27.00 -10.84
CA LEU A 461 43.20 -28.27 -10.31
C LEU A 461 43.78 -29.17 -11.42
N LEU A 462 43.06 -29.33 -12.54
CA LEU A 462 43.54 -30.10 -13.70
C LEU A 462 44.83 -29.51 -14.27
N SER A 463 44.91 -28.18 -14.37
CA SER A 463 46.11 -27.46 -14.81
C SER A 463 47.29 -27.65 -13.85
N LEU A 464 47.02 -27.63 -12.54
CA LEU A 464 47.99 -27.85 -11.48
C LEU A 464 48.53 -29.27 -11.54
N VAL A 465 47.65 -30.29 -11.57
CA VAL A 465 48.00 -31.71 -11.69
C VAL A 465 48.81 -31.96 -12.97
N ARG A 466 48.44 -31.36 -14.11
CA ARG A 466 49.20 -31.46 -15.36
C ARG A 466 50.63 -30.91 -15.22
N ARG A 467 50.79 -29.75 -14.57
CA ARG A 467 52.12 -29.13 -14.40
C ARG A 467 52.98 -29.86 -13.38
N VAL A 468 52.39 -30.33 -12.28
CA VAL A 468 53.09 -31.13 -11.24
C VAL A 468 53.53 -32.48 -11.80
N SER A 469 52.68 -33.15 -12.59
CA SER A 469 53.02 -34.41 -13.28
C SER A 469 53.99 -34.25 -14.47
N ARG A 470 54.47 -33.03 -14.74
CA ARG A 470 55.35 -32.66 -15.86
C ARG A 470 54.83 -33.13 -17.23
N SER A 471 53.51 -33.23 -17.39
CA SER A 471 52.88 -33.72 -18.62
C SER A 471 52.81 -32.60 -19.67
N ARG A 472 53.26 -32.87 -20.91
CA ARG A 472 53.31 -31.87 -21.99
C ARG A 472 51.92 -31.52 -22.51
N SER A 473 50.99 -32.47 -22.48
CA SER A 473 49.58 -32.29 -22.89
C SER A 473 48.59 -32.93 -21.89
N TYR A 474 47.31 -32.54 -21.95
CA TYR A 474 46.26 -33.20 -21.16
C TYR A 474 46.07 -34.67 -21.55
N GLY A 475 46.31 -35.05 -22.82
CA GLY A 475 46.26 -36.44 -23.26
C GLY A 475 47.41 -37.31 -22.73
N GLU A 476 48.57 -36.72 -22.42
CA GLU A 476 49.66 -37.42 -21.72
C GLU A 476 49.31 -37.62 -20.23
N LEU A 477 48.69 -36.61 -19.60
CA LEU A 477 48.20 -36.72 -18.22
C LEU A 477 47.14 -37.82 -18.09
N TYR A 478 46.17 -37.88 -19.02
CA TYR A 478 45.13 -38.91 -19.05
C TYR A 478 45.71 -40.34 -19.14
N ARG A 479 46.72 -40.55 -19.99
CA ARG A 479 47.46 -41.82 -20.07
C ARG A 479 48.17 -42.17 -18.77
N LYS A 480 48.80 -41.21 -18.10
CA LYS A 480 49.46 -41.43 -16.79
C LYS A 480 48.49 -41.80 -15.68
N MET A 481 47.22 -41.39 -15.77
CA MET A 481 46.18 -41.71 -14.79
C MET A 481 45.41 -43.02 -15.12
N GLY A 482 45.90 -43.83 -16.07
CA GLY A 482 45.30 -45.13 -16.41
C GLY A 482 44.21 -45.09 -17.48
N GLY A 483 44.06 -43.97 -18.20
CA GLY A 483 43.15 -43.86 -19.34
C GLY A 483 43.63 -44.64 -20.57
N GLY A 484 42.71 -45.32 -21.26
CA GLY A 484 42.98 -46.08 -22.49
C GLY A 484 43.45 -45.21 -23.67
N PRO A 485 43.91 -45.81 -24.79
CA PRO A 485 44.43 -45.05 -25.93
C PRO A 485 43.36 -44.15 -26.54
N VAL A 486 43.59 -42.84 -26.50
CA VAL A 486 42.76 -41.83 -27.18
C VAL A 486 43.20 -41.76 -28.65
N VAL A 487 42.26 -42.00 -29.58
CA VAL A 487 42.48 -41.85 -31.02
C VAL A 487 42.92 -40.41 -31.30
N GLN A 488 44.15 -40.22 -31.79
CA GLN A 488 44.61 -38.92 -32.27
C GLN A 488 43.99 -38.66 -33.65
N LEU A 489 43.10 -37.66 -33.75
CA LEU A 489 42.84 -37.00 -35.03
C LEU A 489 44.07 -36.13 -35.33
N GLU A 490 44.98 -36.66 -36.15
CA GLU A 490 46.02 -35.85 -36.79
C GLU A 490 45.35 -34.88 -37.77
N THR A 491 45.12 -33.64 -37.34
CA THR A 491 44.97 -32.53 -38.28
C THR A 491 46.35 -32.22 -38.86
N VAL A 492 46.66 -32.85 -39.99
CA VAL A 492 47.78 -32.46 -40.87
C VAL A 492 47.45 -31.12 -41.51
N LEU A 493 47.73 -30.03 -40.79
CA LEU A 493 47.82 -28.71 -41.40
C LEU A 493 49.27 -28.49 -41.84
N ASN A 494 49.45 -28.63 -43.16
CA ASN A 494 50.55 -28.16 -44.01
C ASN A 494 51.69 -29.16 -44.32
N PRO A 495 51.65 -29.86 -45.48
CA PRO A 495 52.81 -30.51 -46.06
C PRO A 495 53.71 -29.50 -46.80
N GLN A 496 55.02 -29.78 -46.75
CA GLN A 496 56.15 -28.93 -47.12
C GLN A 496 56.23 -28.49 -48.59
N PRO A 497 57.28 -27.71 -48.93
CA PRO A 497 58.16 -28.16 -50.01
C PRO A 497 59.55 -28.55 -49.50
N GLN A 498 59.92 -29.80 -49.82
CA GLN A 498 61.30 -30.31 -49.77
C GLN A 498 62.19 -29.54 -50.75
N HIS A 499 63.36 -29.11 -50.29
CA HIS A 499 64.41 -28.59 -51.15
C HIS A 499 65.29 -29.76 -51.62
N ASP A 500 65.24 -30.04 -52.91
CA ASP A 500 65.98 -31.10 -53.60
C ASP A 500 67.41 -30.62 -53.95
N PRO A 501 68.48 -31.39 -53.64
CA PRO A 501 69.82 -31.09 -54.11
C PRO A 501 70.29 -32.16 -55.11
N LYS A 502 70.49 -31.79 -56.40
CA LYS A 502 71.60 -32.34 -57.22
C LYS A 502 71.81 -31.69 -58.60
N SER A 503 73.12 -31.51 -58.87
CA SER A 503 73.85 -31.38 -60.15
C SER A 503 73.92 -30.01 -60.82
N VAL A 504 75.12 -29.40 -60.85
CA VAL A 504 76.19 -29.41 -61.91
C VAL A 504 77.40 -28.68 -61.26
N LYS A 505 78.65 -29.13 -61.19
CA LYS A 505 79.52 -30.01 -61.99
C LYS A 505 80.18 -31.09 -61.15
#